data_AF-A0A832PW28-F1
#
_entry.id   AF-A0A832PW28-F1
#
_cell.length_a   1.000
_cell.length_b   1.000
_cell.length_c   1.000
_cell.angle_alpha   90.00
_cell.angle_beta   90.00
_cell.angle_gamma   90.00
#
_symmetry.space_group_name_H-M   'P 1'
#
loop_
_entity.id
_entity.type
_entity.pdbx_description
1 polymer ?
#
loop_
_entity_poly.entity_id
_entity_poly.type
_entity_poly.pdbx_seq_one_letter_code
_entity_poly.pdbx_strand_id
1 'polypeptide(L)' 'MSAQVIGSVKSGSGKTYQVKWDSSSREVYVTYAGSTYCGKASSAGEAMRMAEAYVYNK' A
#
# COMPACT_ATOMS: atom_id res chain seq x y z
N MET A 1 -4.92 -16.60 2.63
CA MET A 1 -4.74 -15.83 1.38
C MET A 1 -3.49 -14.98 1.51
N SER A 2 -2.83 -14.64 0.40
CA SER A 2 -1.55 -13.93 0.38
C SER A 2 -1.78 -12.52 -0.17
N ALA A 3 -1.32 -11.50 0.57
CA ALA A 3 -1.40 -10.11 0.13
C ALA A 3 -0.70 -9.95 -1.23
N GLN A 4 -1.48 -9.67 -2.27
CA GLN A 4 -0.98 -9.54 -3.64
C GLN A 4 -0.46 -8.13 -3.85
N VAL A 5 0.64 -8.00 -4.59
CA VAL A 5 1.14 -6.69 -5.02
C VAL A 5 0.15 -6.15 -6.04
N ILE A 6 -0.54 -5.07 -5.69
CA ILE A 6 -1.52 -4.42 -6.57
C ILE A 6 -0.90 -3.26 -7.36
N GLY A 7 0.27 -2.78 -6.96
CA GLY A 7 0.98 -1.72 -7.65
C GLY A 7 2.12 -1.14 -6.83
N SER A 8 2.62 0.02 -7.22
CA SER A 8 3.63 0.78 -6.49
C SER A 8 3.30 2.27 -6.51
N VAL A 9 3.62 2.94 -5.42
CA VAL A 9 3.37 4.38 -5.18
C VAL A 9 4.69 5.07 -4.84
N LYS A 10 4.80 6.36 -5.17
CA LYS A 10 6.03 7.13 -4.94
C LYS A 10 5.81 8.16 -3.85
N SER A 11 6.70 8.22 -2.86
CA SER A 11 6.66 9.31 -1.86
C SER A 11 7.18 10.61 -2.46
N GLY A 12 6.84 11.73 -1.81
CA GLY A 12 7.35 13.06 -2.18
C GLY A 12 8.88 13.14 -2.16
N SER A 13 9.56 12.31 -1.36
CA SER A 13 11.02 12.21 -1.32
C SER A 13 11.63 11.39 -2.47
N GLY A 14 10.82 10.90 -3.41
CA GLY A 14 11.27 10.11 -4.56
C GLY A 14 11.42 8.60 -4.33
N LYS A 15 11.06 8.10 -3.14
CA LYS A 15 11.14 6.67 -2.79
C LYS A 15 9.92 5.91 -3.32
N THR A 16 10.11 4.69 -3.82
CA THR A 16 9.04 3.90 -4.46
C THR A 16 8.61 2.74 -3.59
N TYR A 17 7.39 2.77 -3.05
CA TYR A 17 6.83 1.75 -2.18
C TYR A 17 5.93 0.81 -2.99
N GLN A 18 6.09 -0.50 -2.82
CA GLN A 18 5.16 -1.48 -3.35
C GLN A 18 3.91 -1.55 -2.48
N VAL A 19 2.73 -1.52 -3.09
CA VAL A 19 1.46 -1.66 -2.40
C VAL A 19 1.01 -3.11 -2.50
N LYS A 20 0.82 -3.73 -1.35
CA LYS A 20 0.29 -5.09 -1.20
C LYS A 20 -1.09 -4.97 -0.57
N TRP A 21 -2.07 -5.61 -1.19
CA TRP A 21 -3.43 -5.65 -0.67
C TRP A 21 -3.90 -7.09 -0.58
N ASP A 22 -4.48 -7.43 0.57
CA ASP A 22 -5.12 -8.72 0.76
C ASP A 22 -6.63 -8.57 0.57
N SER A 23 -7.20 -9.27 -0.41
CA SER A 23 -8.63 -9.19 -0.70
C SER A 23 -9.50 -9.90 0.34
N SER A 24 -8.94 -10.80 1.15
CA SER A 24 -9.68 -11.52 2.20
C SER A 24 -9.82 -10.66 3.45
N SER A 25 -8.71 -10.16 3.99
CA SER A 25 -8.71 -9.33 5.20
C SER A 25 -8.93 -7.84 4.90
N ARG A 26 -8.87 -7.47 3.61
CA ARG A 26 -8.93 -6.08 3.11
C ARG A 26 -7.75 -5.24 3.58
N GLU A 27 -6.67 -5.85 4.04
CA GLU A 27 -5.53 -5.17 4.64
C GLU A 27 -4.57 -4.65 3.57
N VAL A 28 -4.09 -3.42 3.76
CA VAL A 28 -3.19 -2.71 2.88
C VAL A 28 -1.85 -2.59 3.57
N TYR A 29 -0.82 -3.05 2.89
CA TYR A 29 0.57 -2.94 3.32
C TYR A 29 1.38 -2.23 2.25
N VAL A 30 2.33 -1.41 2.67
CA VAL A 30 3.34 -0.83 1.78
C VAL A 30 4.71 -1.38 2.12
N THR A 31 5.45 -1.79 1.11
CA THR A 31 6.78 -2.38 1.24
C THR A 31 7.80 -1.53 0.48
N TYR A 32 8.80 -1.00 1.18
CA TYR A 32 9.95 -0.31 0.56
C TYR A 32 11.28 -0.86 1.06
N ALA A 33 11.41 -0.97 2.38
CA ALA A 33 12.54 -1.60 3.06
C ALA A 33 12.04 -2.44 4.27
N GLY A 34 10.79 -2.89 4.19
CA GLY A 34 10.01 -3.50 5.27
C GLY A 34 8.53 -3.29 5.01
N SER A 35 7.67 -4.17 5.53
CA SER A 35 6.22 -4.09 5.37
C SER A 35 5.64 -3.16 6.42
N THR A 36 5.07 -2.04 6.00
CA THR A 36 4.33 -1.11 6.86
C THR A 36 2.84 -1.29 6.60
N TYR A 37 2.05 -1.45 7.66
CA TYR A 37 0.60 -1.51 7.55
C TYR A 37 0.04 -0.09 7.35
N CYS A 38 -0.77 0.12 6.31
CA CYS A 38 -1.41 1.39 6.00
C CYS A 38 -2.86 1.46 6.48
N GLY A 39 -3.56 0.33 6.52
CA GLY A 39 -4.98 0.30 6.89
C GLY A 39 -5.76 -0.81 6.20
N LYS A 40 -7.08 -0.67 6.16
CA LYS A 40 -7.97 -1.56 5.41
C LYS A 40 -8.67 -0.81 4.30
N ALA A 41 -8.70 -1.39 3.11
CA ALA A 41 -9.36 -0.85 1.93
C ALA A 41 -10.31 -1.89 1.33
N SER A 42 -11.49 -1.46 0.91
CA SER A 42 -12.50 -2.37 0.36
C SER A 42 -12.22 -2.75 -1.09
N SER A 43 -11.25 -2.11 -1.74
CA SER A 43 -10.86 -2.36 -3.14
C SER A 43 -9.39 -2.02 -3.39
N ALA A 44 -8.81 -2.65 -4.41
CA ALA A 44 -7.42 -2.39 -4.82
C ALA A 44 -7.15 -0.90 -5.17
N GLY A 45 -8.10 -0.22 -5.82
CA GLY A 45 -7.94 1.20 -6.14
C GLY A 45 -7.94 2.11 -4.91
N GLU A 46 -8.74 1.77 -3.89
CA GLU A 46 -8.77 2.48 -2.62
C GLU A 46 -7.50 2.20 -1.81
N ALA A 47 -7.03 0.95 -1.83
CA ALA A 47 -5.76 0.55 -1.23
C ALA A 47 -4.57 1.34 -1.80
N MET A 48 -4.51 1.51 -3.12
CA MET A 48 -3.50 2.33 -3.78
C MET A 48 -3.55 3.79 -3.36
N ARG A 49 -4.74 4.40 -3.31
CA ARG A 49 -4.91 5.79 -2.84
C ARG A 49 -4.50 5.97 -1.38
N MET A 50 -4.89 5.04 -0.51
CA MET A 50 -4.49 5.05 0.90
C MET A 50 -2.98 4.91 1.05
N ALA A 51 -2.38 3.98 0.32
CA ALA A 51 -0.94 3.76 0.32
C ALA A 51 -0.18 4.99 -0.18
N GLU A 52 -0.64 5.60 -1.28
CA GLU A 52 -0.07 6.82 -1.83
C GLU A 52 -0.13 7.96 -0.82
N ALA A 53 -1.29 8.25 -0.25
CA ALA A 53 -1.46 9.27 0.79
C ALA A 53 -0.57 9.00 2.00
N TYR A 54 -0.46 7.74 2.42
CA TYR A 54 0.38 7.33 3.54
C TYR A 54 1.87 7.58 3.28
N VAL A 55 2.38 7.20 2.10
CA VAL A 55 3.80 7.39 1.77
C VAL A 55 4.11 8.84 1.40
N TYR A 56 3.13 9.59 0.89
CA TYR A 56 3.31 10.99 0.52
C TYR A 56 3.37 11.91 1.75
N ASN A 57 2.65 11.57 2.83
CA ASN A 57 2.70 12.29 4.10
C ASN A 57 3.90 11.91 4.99
N LYS A 58 4.74 10.96 4.57
CA LYS A 58 5.84 10.39 5.36
C LYS A 58 7.20 10.99 5.00
#